data_AF-A0A854QE79-F1
#
_entry.id   AF-A0A854QE79-F1
#
_cell.length_a   1.000
_cell.length_b   1.000
_cell.length_c   1.000
_cell.angle_alpha   90.00
_cell.angle_beta   90.00
_cell.angle_gamma   90.00
#
_symmetry.space_group_name_H-M   'P 1'
#
loop_
_entity.id
_entity.type
_entity.pdbx_description
1 polymer ?
#
loop_
_entity_poly.entity_id
_entity_poly.type
_entity_poly.pdbx_seq_one_letter_code
_entity_poly.pdbx_strand_id
1 'polypeptide(L)'
;MSSYASITSLHNSLPSFHPRIPVSALPSIALLFLLGFFGLTFMFTTLPKSRLPFTEIATVFVASSLAGMGIVALFCTVGVYV
;
A
#
# COMPACT_ATOMS: atom_id res chain seq x y z
N MET A 1 9.20 1.37 38.07
CA MET A 1 9.23 0.34 37.02
C MET A 1 8.22 -0.74 37.34
N SER A 2 7.41 -1.15 36.37
CA SER A 2 6.60 -2.37 36.48
C SER A 2 7.50 -3.59 36.58
N SER A 3 7.14 -4.56 37.42
CA SER A 3 7.92 -5.80 37.60
C SER A 3 7.77 -6.69 36.37
N TYR A 4 8.84 -7.37 35.94
CA TYR A 4 8.82 -8.29 34.79
C TYR A 4 7.63 -9.27 34.84
N ALA A 5 7.34 -9.83 36.02
CA ALA A 5 6.21 -10.75 36.24
C ALA A 5 4.85 -10.14 35.83
N SER A 6 4.63 -8.85 36.07
CA SER A 6 3.40 -8.14 35.69
C SER A 6 3.28 -7.91 34.18
N ILE A 7 4.40 -7.74 33.48
CA ILE A 7 4.41 -7.57 32.02
C ILE A 7 4.18 -8.92 31.34
N THR A 8 4.78 -10.00 31.84
CA THR A 8 4.58 -11.36 31.32
C THR A 8 3.14 -11.82 31.47
N SER A 9 2.49 -11.58 32.62
CA SER A 9 1.09 -11.95 32.80
C SER A 9 0.17 -11.18 31.84
N LEU A 10 0.44 -9.89 31.64
CA LEU A 10 -0.30 -9.06 30.69
C LEU A 10 -0.09 -9.52 29.24
N HIS A 11 1.15 -9.81 28.84
CA HIS A 11 1.47 -10.31 27.51
C HIS A 11 0.71 -11.61 27.19
N ASN A 12 0.67 -12.55 28.14
CA ASN A 12 -0.04 -13.81 27.97
C ASN A 12 -1.57 -13.66 27.91
N SER A 13 -2.12 -12.57 28.45
CA SER A 13 -3.56 -12.30 28.43
C SER A 13 -4.06 -11.66 27.14
N LEU A 14 -3.14 -11.15 26.30
CA LEU A 14 -3.47 -10.44 25.07
C LEU A 14 -3.61 -11.43 23.89
N PRO A 15 -4.53 -11.16 22.95
CA PRO A 15 -4.66 -11.99 21.75
C PRO A 15 -3.42 -11.87 20.86
N SER A 16 -3.14 -12.95 20.12
CA SER A 16 -2.08 -12.96 19.12
C SER A 16 -2.32 -11.91 18.04
N PHE A 17 -1.24 -11.35 17.51
CA PHE A 17 -1.31 -10.37 16.42
C PHE A 17 -1.98 -10.99 15.19
N HIS A 18 -3.05 -10.34 14.73
CA HIS A 18 -3.72 -10.67 13.47
C HIS A 18 -3.45 -9.55 12.46
N PRO A 19 -2.71 -9.83 11.36
CA PRO A 19 -2.45 -8.82 10.36
C PRO A 19 -3.75 -8.43 9.65
N ARG A 20 -3.96 -7.13 9.47
CA ARG A 20 -5.14 -6.61 8.74
C ARG A 20 -5.14 -7.03 7.27
N ILE A 21 -3.96 -7.23 6.68
CA ILE A 21 -3.80 -7.67 5.29
C ILE A 21 -3.07 -9.01 5.31
N PRO A 22 -3.68 -10.11 4.84
CA PRO A 22 -3.02 -11.40 4.79
C PRO A 22 -1.91 -11.38 3.73
N VAL A 23 -0.80 -12.04 4.04
CA VAL A 23 0.41 -12.08 3.19
C VAL A 23 0.13 -12.67 1.81
N SER A 24 -0.83 -13.60 1.72
CA SER A 24 -1.27 -14.22 0.46
C SER A 24 -2.01 -13.28 -0.47
N ALA A 25 -2.59 -12.18 0.03
CA ALA A 25 -3.30 -11.19 -0.78
C ALA A 25 -2.37 -10.08 -1.32
N LEU A 26 -1.19 -9.90 -0.73
CA LEU A 26 -0.21 -8.89 -1.13
C LEU A 26 0.15 -8.93 -2.63
N PRO A 27 0.40 -10.08 -3.28
CA PRO A 27 0.81 -10.09 -4.69
C PRO A 27 -0.32 -9.63 -5.62
N SER A 28 -1.56 -10.02 -5.32
CA SER A 28 -2.73 -9.56 -6.08
C SER A 28 -2.96 -8.06 -5.90
N ILE A 29 -2.78 -7.54 -4.68
CA ILE A 29 -2.88 -6.10 -4.38
C ILE A 29 -1.81 -5.33 -5.16
N ALA A 30 -0.55 -5.78 -5.11
CA ALA A 30 0.55 -5.17 -5.85
C ALA A 30 0.27 -5.09 -7.36
N LEU A 31 -0.20 -6.21 -7.94
CA LEU A 31 -0.54 -6.28 -9.36
C LEU A 31 -1.64 -5.27 -9.73
N LEU A 32 -2.77 -5.29 -9.01
CA LEU A 32 -3.91 -4.41 -9.32
C LEU A 32 -3.53 -2.93 -9.20
N PHE A 33 -2.76 -2.56 -8.17
CA PHE A 33 -2.36 -1.19 -7.92
C PHE A 33 -1.34 -0.68 -8.95
N LEU A 34 -0.34 -1.51 -9.29
CA LEU A 34 0.65 -1.15 -10.30
C LEU A 34 0.07 -1.13 -11.70
N LEU A 35 -0.87 -2.02 -12.03
CA LEU A 35 -1.59 -2.01 -13.30
C LEU A 35 -2.44 -0.74 -13.43
N GLY A 36 -3.18 -0.38 -12.37
CA GLY A 36 -3.96 0.86 -12.33
C GLY A 36 -3.07 2.10 -12.44
N PHE A 37 -1.94 2.13 -11.74
CA PHE A 37 -0.93 3.18 -11.87
C PHE A 37 -0.43 3.30 -13.31
N PHE A 38 -0.01 2.19 -13.92
CA PHE A 38 0.48 2.18 -15.29
C PHE A 38 -0.57 2.70 -16.28
N GLY A 39 -1.82 2.27 -16.14
CA GLY A 39 -2.94 2.76 -16.94
C GLY A 39 -3.18 4.26 -16.76
N LEU A 40 -3.20 4.76 -15.53
CA LEU A 40 -3.40 6.19 -15.25
C LEU A 40 -2.24 7.04 -15.77
N THR A 41 -1.00 6.59 -15.59
CA THR A 41 0.19 7.30 -16.10
C THR A 41 0.20 7.30 -17.62
N PHE A 42 -0.15 6.18 -18.26
CA PHE A 42 -0.29 6.12 -19.71
C PHE A 42 -1.35 7.11 -20.21
N MET A 43 -2.52 7.14 -19.59
CA MET A 43 -3.58 8.10 -19.92
C MET A 43 -3.10 9.54 -19.72
N PHE A 44 -2.46 9.85 -18.59
CA PHE A 44 -1.90 11.17 -18.32
C PHE A 44 -0.90 11.63 -19.40
N THR A 45 -0.04 10.73 -19.88
CA THR A 45 0.94 11.06 -20.93
C THR A 45 0.34 11.19 -22.33
N THR A 46 -0.82 10.58 -22.58
CA THR A 46 -1.48 10.56 -23.90
C THR A 46 -2.61 11.58 -24.03
N LEU A 47 -3.09 12.15 -22.92
CA LEU A 47 -4.11 13.19 -22.95
C LEU A 47 -3.57 14.49 -23.59
N PRO A 48 -4.32 15.12 -24.53
CA PRO A 48 -3.98 16.44 -25.03
C PRO A 48 -4.12 17.47 -23.90
N LYS A 49 -3.11 18.34 -23.76
CA LYS A 49 -3.04 19.36 -22.71
C LYS A 49 -4.30 20.21 -22.69
N SER A 50 -5.03 20.15 -21.58
CA SER A 50 -6.25 20.93 -21.39
C SER A 50 -5.92 22.32 -20.85
N ARG A 51 -6.69 23.35 -21.21
CA ARG A 51 -6.51 24.71 -20.66
C ARG A 51 -6.82 24.79 -19.15
N LEU A 52 -7.57 23.83 -18.62
CA LEU A 52 -7.93 23.74 -17.21
C LEU A 52 -7.40 22.40 -16.63
N PRO A 53 -6.34 22.42 -15.80
CA PRO A 53 -5.60 21.22 -15.41
C PRO A 53 -6.23 20.44 -14.23
N PHE A 54 -7.52 20.60 -13.94
CA PHE A 54 -8.15 19.91 -12.81
C PHE A 54 -8.11 18.38 -12.94
N THR A 55 -8.33 17.88 -14.16
CA THR A 55 -8.26 16.44 -14.45
C THR A 55 -6.85 15.91 -14.34
N GLU A 56 -5.86 16.66 -14.84
CA GLU A 56 -4.43 16.32 -14.75
C GLU A 56 -3.97 16.18 -13.30
N ILE A 57 -4.32 17.14 -12.45
CA ILE A 57 -3.98 17.12 -11.01
C ILE A 57 -4.64 15.92 -10.32
N ALA A 58 -5.93 15.68 -10.57
CA ALA A 58 -6.63 14.55 -9.99
C ALA A 58 -6.03 13.21 -10.43
N THR A 59 -5.70 13.05 -11.71
CA THR A 59 -5.09 11.83 -12.24
C THR A 59 -3.72 11.58 -11.63
N VAL A 60 -2.86 12.59 -11.51
CA VAL A 60 -1.53 12.45 -10.91
C VAL A 60 -1.62 12.12 -9.42
N PHE A 61 -2.58 12.71 -8.71
CA PHE A 61 -2.79 12.42 -7.29
C PHE A 61 -3.21 10.96 -7.07
N VAL A 62 -4.19 10.48 -7.85
CA VAL A 62 -4.64 9.07 -7.79
C VAL A 62 -3.50 8.14 -8.21
N ALA A 63 -2.80 8.44 -9.30
CA ALA A 63 -1.66 7.64 -9.77
C ALA A 63 -0.56 7.54 -8.71
N SER A 64 -0.21 8.65 -8.04
CA SER A 64 0.79 8.68 -6.97
C SER A 64 0.40 7.80 -5.78
N SER A 65 -0.88 7.87 -5.35
CA SER A 65 -1.36 7.03 -4.26
C SER A 65 -1.35 5.53 -4.60
N LEU A 66 -1.72 5.18 -5.84
CA LEU A 66 -1.67 3.81 -6.34
C LEU A 66 -0.24 3.29 -6.46
N ALA A 67 0.69 4.13 -6.94
CA ALA A 67 2.09 3.79 -7.03
C ALA A 67 2.68 3.51 -5.64
N GLY A 68 2.46 4.40 -4.67
CA GLY A 68 2.96 4.24 -3.31
C GLY A 68 2.48 2.93 -2.67
N MET A 69 1.17 2.67 -2.68
CA MET A 69 0.61 1.44 -2.13
C MET A 69 1.06 0.17 -2.90
N GLY A 70 1.12 0.25 -4.24
CA GLY A 70 1.54 -0.87 -5.08
C GLY A 70 3.00 -1.26 -4.89
N ILE A 71 3.90 -0.28 -4.75
CA ILE A 71 5.31 -0.53 -4.49
C ILE A 71 5.53 -1.13 -3.10
N VAL A 72 4.90 -0.61 -2.05
CA VAL A 72 5.00 -1.21 -0.70
C VAL A 72 4.51 -2.66 -0.71
N ALA A 73 3.36 -2.93 -1.35
CA ALA A 73 2.86 -4.29 -1.49
C ALA A 73 3.85 -5.19 -2.25
N LEU A 74 4.43 -4.71 -3.36
CA LEU A 74 5.40 -5.46 -4.16
C LEU A 74 6.67 -5.80 -3.36
N PHE A 75 7.24 -4.83 -2.64
CA PHE A 75 8.41 -5.07 -1.81
C PHE A 75 8.11 -6.07 -0.69
N CYS A 76 6.93 -5.99 -0.09
CA CYS A 76 6.50 -6.99 0.88
C CYS A 76 6.34 -8.39 0.23
N THR A 77 5.89 -8.49 -1.02
CA THR A 77 5.74 -9.81 -1.70
C THR A 77 7.06 -10.48 -2.00
N VAL A 78 8.10 -9.71 -2.34
CA VAL A 78 9.43 -10.23 -2.67
C VAL A 78 10.21 -10.61 -1.39
N GLY A 79 9.65 -10.36 -0.21
CA GLY A 79 10.27 -10.72 1.06
C GLY A 79 11.29 -9.71 1.55
N VAL A 80 11.20 -8.43 1.16
CA VAL A 80 12.04 -7.38 1.77
C VAL A 80 11.71 -7.20 3.26
N TYR A 81 10.53 -7.65 3.69
CA TYR A 81 10.10 -7.61 5.09
C TYR A 81 10.37 -8.91 5.89
N VAL A 82 11.16 -9.87 5.36
CA VAL A 82 11.61 -11.02 6.18
C VAL A 82 12.64 -10.63 7.22
#